data_AF-A0A7C3KWR0-F1
#
_entry.id   AF-A0A7C3KWR0-F1
#
_cell.length_a   1.000
_cell.length_b   1.000
_cell.length_c   1.000
_cell.angle_alpha   90.00
_cell.angle_beta   90.00
_cell.angle_gamma   90.00
#
_symmetry.space_group_name_H-M   'P 1'
#
loop_
_entity.id
_entity.type
_entity.pdbx_description
1 polymer ?
#
loop_
_entity_poly.entity_id
_entity_poly.type
_entity_poly.pdbx_seq_one_letter_code
_entity_poly.pdbx_strand_id
1 'polypeptide(L)'
;MRERTEEFEREWLAPHAARACESRGRPTAEEEDPVRTVFQRDRDRILHSKSFRRLKHKTQVFISPQGDHYRTRLTHTLEVAQIARTVARALRLNEDLTEAIALGHDVGHTPFGHAGEFALNEAIREARPERRFRHFEQSVRVLTVIENDGRGLNLCYETIEGIGGHSKGTRDLEAELEKDSVGTLEAAVVRISDRIAYLNHDMDDALRAGWIAWEDVPKGIRGLGDTHGRRIGAMVSDLIESSATAPVLRLSNGMRGTLDEMKDFLFDAFYMDYARRFPDVEKAKSLVRSLFCHYVENPGELPPPYQGFDGAVDYVSGMTDRFAVRTFEDLFVPADWGAKGED
;
A
#
# COMPACT_ATOMS: atom_id res chain seq x y z
N MET A 1 7.75 -24.96 19.70
CA MET A 1 8.35 -23.60 19.69
C MET A 1 7.27 -22.55 19.52
N ARG A 2 6.34 -22.73 18.57
CA ARG A 2 5.17 -21.87 18.39
C ARG A 2 4.37 -21.63 19.68
N GLU A 3 3.96 -22.69 20.38
CA GLU A 3 3.14 -22.58 21.61
C GLU A 3 3.80 -21.72 22.69
N ARG A 4 5.14 -21.75 22.78
CA ARG A 4 5.89 -20.90 23.70
C ARG A 4 5.81 -19.43 23.31
N THR A 5 5.86 -19.11 22.01
CA THR A 5 5.64 -17.74 21.52
C THR A 5 4.22 -17.27 21.82
N GLU A 6 3.22 -18.13 21.60
CA GLU A 6 1.82 -17.83 21.92
C GLU A 6 1.60 -17.61 23.43
N GLU A 7 2.30 -18.34 24.29
CA GLU A 7 2.30 -18.11 25.74
C GLU A 7 2.93 -16.76 26.10
N PHE A 8 4.08 -16.41 25.50
CA PHE A 8 4.67 -15.07 25.67
C PHE A 8 3.70 -13.96 25.22
N GLU A 9 2.97 -14.16 24.12
CA GLU A 9 1.97 -13.19 23.65
C GLU A 9 0.85 -12.97 24.69
N ARG A 10 0.41 -14.03 25.39
CA ARG A 10 -0.61 -13.93 26.44
C ARG A 10 -0.15 -13.13 27.65
N GLU A 11 1.12 -13.31 28.04
CA GLU A 11 1.69 -12.66 29.22
C GLU A 11 2.11 -11.21 28.96
N TRP A 12 2.67 -10.92 27.78
CA TRP A 12 3.37 -9.66 27.51
C TRP A 12 2.61 -8.66 26.66
N LEU A 13 1.72 -9.11 25.76
CA LEU A 13 0.97 -8.17 24.93
C LEU A 13 -0.08 -7.43 25.76
N ALA A 14 -0.38 -6.21 25.34
CA ALA A 14 -1.45 -5.41 25.93
C ALA A 14 -2.80 -6.15 25.83
N PRO A 15 -3.73 -5.95 26.78
CA PRO A 15 -5.01 -6.67 26.79
C PRO A 15 -5.85 -6.54 25.52
N HIS A 16 -5.63 -5.46 24.76
CA HIS A 16 -6.35 -5.14 23.53
C HIS A 16 -5.61 -5.55 22.24
N ALA A 17 -4.39 -6.06 22.35
CA ALA A 17 -3.62 -6.59 21.22
C ALA A 17 -4.23 -7.88 20.68
N ALA A 18 -4.07 -8.13 19.39
CA ALA A 18 -4.45 -9.41 18.80
C ALA A 18 -3.46 -10.50 19.21
N ARG A 19 -3.94 -11.66 19.63
CA ARG A 19 -3.07 -12.81 19.95
C ARG A 19 -3.20 -13.88 18.88
N ALA A 20 -2.08 -14.47 18.47
CA ALA A 20 -2.06 -15.51 17.45
C ALA A 20 -2.91 -16.73 17.86
N CYS A 21 -2.85 -17.12 19.14
CA CYS A 21 -3.66 -18.22 19.68
C CYS A 21 -5.16 -17.92 19.80
N GLU A 22 -5.58 -16.67 19.61
CA GLU A 22 -6.98 -16.23 19.63
C GLU A 22 -7.48 -15.90 18.20
N SER A 23 -6.66 -16.15 17.17
CA SER A 23 -7.05 -15.90 15.77
C SER A 23 -8.30 -16.70 15.40
N ARG A 24 -9.15 -16.10 14.57
CA ARG A 24 -10.28 -16.77 13.91
C ARG A 24 -9.84 -17.81 12.89
N GLY A 25 -8.53 -17.94 12.66
CA GLY A 25 -7.93 -18.90 11.76
C GLY A 25 -7.97 -18.44 10.30
N ARG A 26 -8.01 -19.42 9.40
CA ARG A 26 -7.87 -19.25 7.95
C ARG A 26 -9.12 -19.80 7.24
N PRO A 27 -9.45 -19.29 6.04
CA PRO A 27 -10.56 -19.84 5.24
C PRO A 27 -10.47 -21.35 4.98
N THR A 28 -9.28 -21.86 4.72
CA THR A 28 -9.01 -23.30 4.62
C THR A 28 -8.20 -23.75 5.83
N ALA A 29 -8.69 -24.75 6.55
CA ALA A 29 -7.98 -25.32 7.69
C ALA A 29 -6.65 -25.95 7.25
N GLU A 30 -5.60 -25.69 8.00
CA GLU A 30 -4.27 -26.24 7.77
C GLU A 30 -3.68 -26.67 9.12
N GLU A 31 -2.76 -27.64 9.09
CA GLU A 31 -2.01 -28.02 10.28
C GLU A 31 -1.19 -26.85 10.81
N GLU A 32 -1.11 -26.74 12.13
CA GLU A 32 -0.36 -25.69 12.79
C GLU A 32 1.15 -25.91 12.63
N ASP A 33 1.92 -24.83 12.48
CA ASP A 33 3.37 -24.94 12.27
C ASP A 33 4.05 -25.18 13.64
N PRO A 34 5.02 -26.10 13.75
CA PRO A 34 5.65 -26.40 15.04
C PRO A 34 6.50 -25.23 15.60
N VAL A 35 6.88 -24.28 14.74
CA VAL A 35 7.81 -23.18 15.03
C VAL A 35 7.13 -21.82 14.99
N ARG A 36 6.37 -21.53 13.94
CA ARG A 36 5.86 -20.18 13.65
C ARG A 36 4.41 -20.00 14.07
N THR A 37 4.08 -18.83 14.63
CA THR A 37 2.69 -18.44 14.89
C THR A 37 1.91 -18.23 13.59
N VAL A 38 0.58 -18.16 13.67
CA VAL A 38 -0.25 -17.96 12.48
C VAL A 38 0.05 -16.64 11.76
N PHE A 39 0.37 -15.56 12.49
CA PHE A 39 0.71 -14.28 11.88
C PHE A 39 2.13 -14.23 11.29
N GLN A 40 3.09 -14.95 11.90
CA GLN A 40 4.41 -15.15 11.30
C GLN A 40 4.33 -15.85 9.94
N ARG A 41 3.48 -16.88 9.85
CA ARG A 41 3.22 -17.56 8.57
C ARG A 41 2.59 -16.64 7.54
N ASP A 42 1.69 -15.75 7.94
CA ASP A 42 1.07 -14.77 7.04
C ASP A 42 2.09 -13.80 6.48
N ARG A 43 2.91 -13.19 7.36
CA ARG A 43 4.01 -12.33 6.95
C ARG A 43 4.91 -13.03 5.93
N ASP A 44 5.34 -14.25 6.24
CA ASP A 44 6.25 -15.00 5.37
C ASP A 44 5.61 -15.30 4.00
N ARG A 45 4.31 -15.66 3.96
CA ARG A 45 3.58 -15.89 2.70
C ARG A 45 3.49 -14.64 1.85
N ILE A 46 3.18 -13.49 2.45
CA ILE A 46 3.11 -12.21 1.74
C ILE A 46 4.48 -11.83 1.19
N LEU A 47 5.53 -11.91 2.01
CA LEU A 47 6.89 -11.56 1.64
C LEU A 47 7.40 -12.36 0.42
N HIS A 48 7.04 -13.64 0.31
CA HIS A 48 7.47 -14.51 -0.79
C HIS A 48 6.54 -14.48 -2.02
N SER A 49 5.41 -13.76 -1.95
CA SER A 49 4.42 -13.68 -3.03
C SER A 49 5.00 -13.05 -4.31
N LYS A 50 4.37 -13.31 -5.46
CA LYS A 50 4.77 -12.70 -6.74
C LYS A 50 4.44 -11.20 -6.71
N SER A 51 3.27 -10.84 -6.20
CA SER A 51 2.79 -9.46 -6.09
C SER A 51 3.69 -8.58 -5.20
N PHE A 52 4.14 -9.06 -4.04
CA PHE A 52 5.07 -8.32 -3.20
C PHE A 52 6.39 -8.02 -3.93
N ARG A 53 6.95 -9.01 -4.63
CA ARG A 53 8.17 -8.81 -5.45
C ARG A 53 7.98 -7.77 -6.57
N ARG A 54 6.77 -7.65 -7.12
CA ARG A 54 6.47 -6.65 -8.17
C ARG A 54 6.49 -5.22 -7.64
N LEU A 55 6.33 -4.99 -6.33
CA LEU A 55 6.41 -3.65 -5.74
C LEU A 55 7.78 -2.98 -5.98
N LYS A 56 8.84 -3.76 -6.15
CA LYS A 56 10.17 -3.27 -6.56
C LYS A 56 10.15 -2.52 -7.89
N HIS A 57 9.22 -2.87 -8.77
CA HIS A 57 9.13 -2.38 -10.14
C HIS A 57 7.86 -1.57 -10.38
N LYS A 58 7.29 -1.01 -9.30
CA LYS A 58 6.17 -0.07 -9.32
C LYS A 58 6.58 1.25 -8.68
N THR A 59 6.39 2.34 -9.39
CA THR A 59 6.60 3.69 -8.89
C THR A 59 5.59 4.02 -7.80
N GLN A 60 6.01 4.79 -6.79
CA GLN A 60 5.13 5.31 -5.76
C GLN A 60 4.34 6.51 -6.30
N VAL A 61 5.00 7.67 -6.43
CA VAL A 61 4.41 8.91 -6.94
C VAL A 61 4.99 9.32 -8.29
N PHE A 62 6.33 9.33 -8.44
CA PHE A 62 7.03 9.79 -9.65
C PHE A 62 7.01 8.76 -10.77
N ILE A 63 6.45 9.13 -11.92
CA ILE A 63 6.47 8.28 -13.12
C ILE A 63 7.84 8.40 -13.79
N SER A 64 8.58 7.30 -13.86
CA SER A 64 9.85 7.17 -14.59
C SER A 64 10.84 8.33 -14.40
N PRO A 65 11.21 8.71 -13.17
CA PRO A 65 12.20 9.76 -12.98
C PRO A 65 13.59 9.25 -13.40
N GLN A 66 14.34 10.08 -14.13
CA GLN A 66 15.73 9.80 -14.48
C GLN A 66 16.60 9.91 -13.22
N GLY A 67 16.95 8.78 -12.59
CA GLY A 67 17.87 8.72 -11.44
C GLY A 67 17.75 7.44 -10.62
N ASP A 68 18.85 7.02 -9.97
CA ASP A 68 18.96 5.71 -9.30
C ASP A 68 18.36 5.65 -7.88
N HIS A 69 17.88 6.79 -7.34
CA HIS A 69 17.51 6.92 -5.92
C HIS A 69 16.03 7.22 -5.68
N TYR A 70 15.16 7.05 -6.68
CA TYR A 70 13.72 7.28 -6.51
C TYR A 70 13.03 6.12 -5.79
N ARG A 71 12.08 6.48 -4.91
CA ARG A 71 11.34 5.52 -4.09
C ARG A 71 10.40 4.68 -4.96
N THR A 72 10.38 3.38 -4.67
CA THR A 72 9.44 2.42 -5.23
C THR A 72 8.36 2.13 -4.20
N ARG A 73 7.27 1.46 -4.61
CA ARG A 73 6.29 0.97 -3.64
C ARG A 73 6.91 0.02 -2.62
N LEU A 74 7.91 -0.77 -3.02
CA LEU A 74 8.61 -1.64 -2.07
C LEU A 74 9.30 -0.84 -0.95
N THR A 75 10.00 0.24 -1.29
CA THR A 75 10.66 1.08 -0.27
C THR A 75 9.65 1.77 0.63
N HIS A 76 8.51 2.22 0.09
CA HIS A 76 7.38 2.73 0.89
C HIS A 76 6.87 1.68 1.86
N THR A 77 6.51 0.49 1.35
CA THR A 77 5.99 -0.61 2.16
C THR A 77 6.94 -1.01 3.29
N LEU A 78 8.25 -1.05 3.03
CA LEU A 78 9.26 -1.36 4.06
C LEU A 78 9.35 -0.29 5.14
N GLU A 79 9.19 0.97 4.77
CA GLU A 79 9.17 2.09 5.71
C GLU A 79 7.90 2.10 6.57
N VAL A 80 6.73 1.88 5.96
CA VAL A 80 5.47 1.69 6.68
C VAL A 80 5.60 0.53 7.68
N ALA A 81 6.16 -0.61 7.26
CA ALA A 81 6.40 -1.74 8.14
C ALA A 81 7.33 -1.38 9.31
N GLN A 82 8.41 -0.63 9.07
CA GLN A 82 9.35 -0.23 10.11
C GLN A 82 8.69 0.71 11.14
N ILE A 83 7.96 1.72 10.68
CA ILE A 83 7.22 2.66 11.55
C ILE A 83 6.18 1.88 12.35
N ALA A 84 5.36 1.07 11.68
CA ALA A 84 4.27 0.32 12.29
C ALA A 84 4.78 -0.66 13.36
N ARG A 85 5.87 -1.39 13.10
CA ARG A 85 6.50 -2.28 14.08
C ARG A 85 7.05 -1.54 15.30
N THR A 86 7.60 -0.34 15.09
CA THR A 86 8.11 0.50 16.18
C THR A 86 6.97 0.91 17.12
N VAL A 87 5.85 1.37 16.56
CA VAL A 87 4.65 1.74 17.32
C VAL A 87 4.04 0.51 18.00
N ALA A 88 3.86 -0.59 17.27
CA ALA A 88 3.29 -1.82 17.81
C ALA A 88 4.11 -2.34 19.00
N ARG A 89 5.44 -2.39 18.88
CA ARG A 89 6.31 -2.83 19.97
C ARG A 89 6.23 -1.91 21.20
N ALA A 90 6.22 -0.60 21.00
CA ALA A 90 6.13 0.36 22.10
C ALA A 90 4.79 0.26 22.84
N LEU A 91 3.70 -0.02 22.12
CA LEU A 91 2.36 -0.20 22.67
C LEU A 91 2.06 -1.65 23.11
N ARG A 92 3.02 -2.58 22.96
CA ARG A 92 2.86 -4.02 23.22
C ARG A 92 1.70 -4.65 22.43
N LEU A 93 1.55 -4.24 21.18
CA LEU A 93 0.67 -4.87 20.18
C LEU A 93 1.40 -6.00 19.45
N ASN A 94 0.67 -6.80 18.67
CA ASN A 94 1.25 -7.93 17.94
C ASN A 94 2.07 -7.47 16.73
N GLU A 95 3.39 -7.46 16.89
CA GLU A 95 4.34 -7.01 15.87
C GLU A 95 4.26 -7.83 14.57
N ASP A 96 4.06 -9.15 14.66
CA ASP A 96 3.99 -10.03 13.49
C ASP A 96 2.70 -9.79 12.67
N LEU A 97 1.56 -9.57 13.33
CA LEU A 97 0.32 -9.17 12.65
C LEU A 97 0.45 -7.79 12.00
N THR A 98 0.99 -6.81 12.73
CA THR A 98 1.24 -5.46 12.21
C THR A 98 2.14 -5.51 10.97
N GLU A 99 3.23 -6.28 11.02
CA GLU A 99 4.14 -6.44 9.89
C GLU A 99 3.46 -7.13 8.70
N ALA A 100 2.70 -8.21 8.93
CA ALA A 100 1.96 -8.89 7.86
C ALA A 100 0.98 -7.95 7.15
N ILE A 101 0.22 -7.14 7.90
CA ILE A 101 -0.71 -6.15 7.34
C ILE A 101 0.07 -5.09 6.54
N ALA A 102 1.15 -4.56 7.11
CA ALA A 102 1.98 -3.55 6.45
C ALA A 102 2.59 -4.07 5.15
N LEU A 103 3.09 -5.31 5.09
CA LEU A 103 3.65 -5.87 3.85
C LEU A 103 2.57 -6.13 2.78
N GLY A 104 1.33 -6.38 3.20
CA GLY A 104 0.22 -6.72 2.31
C GLY A 104 -0.61 -5.53 1.81
N HIS A 105 -0.54 -4.36 2.46
CA HIS A 105 -1.46 -3.26 2.18
C HIS A 105 -1.41 -2.76 0.72
N ASP A 106 -0.21 -2.75 0.13
CA ASP A 106 0.07 -2.05 -1.12
C ASP A 106 0.18 -2.97 -2.36
N VAL A 107 0.04 -4.30 -2.18
CA VAL A 107 0.28 -5.30 -3.24
C VAL A 107 -0.69 -5.21 -4.43
N GLY A 108 -1.86 -4.61 -4.23
CA GLY A 108 -2.92 -4.43 -5.22
C GLY A 108 -2.83 -3.16 -6.06
N HIS A 109 -1.83 -2.30 -5.83
CA HIS A 109 -1.68 -1.08 -6.62
C HIS A 109 -1.44 -1.36 -8.09
N THR A 110 -1.99 -0.53 -8.96
CA THR A 110 -1.75 -0.54 -10.41
C THR A 110 -0.32 -0.11 -10.77
N PRO A 111 0.13 -0.38 -12.02
CA PRO A 111 1.27 0.32 -12.60
C PRO A 111 1.09 1.85 -12.52
N PHE A 112 2.18 2.59 -12.38
CA PHE A 112 2.18 4.07 -12.31
C PHE A 112 1.39 4.67 -11.13
N GLY A 113 1.19 3.90 -10.06
CA GLY A 113 0.60 4.37 -8.82
C GLY A 113 -0.79 5.00 -8.99
N HIS A 114 -1.01 6.18 -8.40
CA HIS A 114 -2.32 6.85 -8.43
C HIS A 114 -2.81 7.18 -9.84
N ALA A 115 -1.90 7.43 -10.80
CA ALA A 115 -2.27 7.70 -12.17
C ALA A 115 -2.92 6.46 -12.82
N GLY A 116 -2.30 5.29 -12.65
CA GLY A 116 -2.87 4.04 -13.14
C GLY A 116 -4.14 3.62 -12.42
N GLU A 117 -4.24 3.87 -11.10
CA GLU A 117 -5.45 3.60 -10.32
C GLU A 117 -6.62 4.45 -10.83
N PHE A 118 -6.40 5.75 -11.03
CA PHE A 118 -7.37 6.66 -11.60
C PHE A 118 -7.81 6.20 -13.01
N ALA A 119 -6.85 5.93 -13.90
CA ALA A 119 -7.15 5.51 -15.27
C ALA A 119 -7.94 4.20 -15.34
N LEU A 120 -7.55 3.20 -14.56
CA LEU A 120 -8.22 1.92 -14.51
C LEU A 120 -9.62 2.04 -13.91
N ASN A 121 -9.79 2.83 -12.83
CA ASN A 121 -11.09 3.09 -12.24
C ASN A 121 -12.03 3.79 -13.22
N GLU A 122 -11.59 4.84 -13.93
CA GLU A 122 -12.41 5.53 -14.92
C GLU A 122 -12.80 4.60 -16.07
N ALA A 123 -11.87 3.81 -16.60
CA ALA A 123 -12.15 2.84 -17.67
C ALA A 123 -13.14 1.75 -17.22
N ILE A 124 -13.02 1.26 -15.98
CA ILE A 124 -13.98 0.31 -15.39
C ILE A 124 -15.36 0.96 -15.25
N ARG A 125 -15.45 2.22 -14.81
CA ARG A 125 -16.71 2.94 -14.63
C ARG A 125 -17.43 3.21 -15.94
N GLU A 126 -16.70 3.46 -17.01
CA GLU A 126 -17.29 3.59 -18.34
C GLU A 126 -17.89 2.28 -18.83
N ALA A 127 -17.20 1.16 -18.62
CA ALA A 127 -17.71 -0.15 -19.01
C ALA A 127 -18.79 -0.68 -18.06
N ARG A 128 -18.71 -0.35 -16.76
CA ARG A 128 -19.59 -0.78 -15.67
C ARG A 128 -19.78 0.34 -14.63
N PRO A 129 -20.78 1.23 -14.81
CA PRO A 129 -20.98 2.44 -13.98
C PRO A 129 -21.15 2.22 -12.48
N GLU A 130 -21.57 1.03 -12.07
CA GLU A 130 -21.75 0.61 -10.68
C GLU A 130 -20.45 0.19 -10.00
N ARG A 131 -19.43 -0.19 -10.77
CA ARG A 131 -18.19 -0.75 -10.24
C ARG A 131 -17.14 0.35 -10.01
N ARG A 132 -16.33 0.19 -8.97
CA ARG A 132 -15.15 1.03 -8.71
C ARG A 132 -13.91 0.15 -8.61
N PHE A 133 -12.76 0.72 -8.88
CA PHE A 133 -11.47 0.12 -8.57
C PHE A 133 -10.84 0.88 -7.41
N ARG A 134 -10.33 0.12 -6.44
CA ARG A 134 -9.61 0.64 -5.28
C ARG A 134 -8.46 -0.32 -4.99
N HIS A 135 -7.25 0.20 -4.89
CA HIS A 135 -6.06 -0.64 -4.71
C HIS A 135 -6.15 -1.53 -3.46
N PHE A 136 -6.76 -1.07 -2.36
CA PHE A 136 -6.84 -1.86 -1.12
C PHE A 136 -7.80 -3.06 -1.24
N GLU A 137 -8.91 -2.91 -1.97
CA GLU A 137 -9.80 -4.02 -2.32
C GLU A 137 -9.07 -4.99 -3.24
N GLN A 138 -8.26 -4.46 -4.17
CA GLN A 138 -7.41 -5.25 -5.03
C GLN A 138 -6.30 -5.98 -4.26
N SER A 139 -5.71 -5.39 -3.22
CA SER A 139 -4.71 -6.05 -2.35
C SER A 139 -5.31 -7.28 -1.68
N VAL A 140 -6.52 -7.16 -1.14
CA VAL A 140 -7.28 -8.30 -0.58
C VAL A 140 -7.52 -9.36 -1.66
N ARG A 141 -8.00 -8.96 -2.85
CA ARG A 141 -8.26 -9.89 -3.96
C ARG A 141 -6.99 -10.59 -4.44
N VAL A 142 -5.88 -9.88 -4.53
CA VAL A 142 -4.57 -10.44 -4.91
C VAL A 142 -4.18 -11.57 -3.97
N LEU A 143 -4.25 -11.33 -2.66
CA LEU A 143 -3.79 -12.28 -1.65
C LEU A 143 -4.78 -13.43 -1.40
N THR A 144 -6.07 -13.24 -1.69
CA THR A 144 -7.11 -14.25 -1.43
C THR A 144 -7.52 -15.06 -2.66
N VAL A 145 -7.34 -14.52 -3.87
CA VAL A 145 -7.82 -15.15 -5.11
C VAL A 145 -6.71 -15.31 -6.13
N ILE A 146 -5.89 -14.28 -6.39
CA ILE A 146 -5.00 -14.27 -7.57
C ILE A 146 -3.70 -15.04 -7.34
N GLU A 147 -3.08 -14.83 -6.18
CA GLU A 147 -1.82 -15.49 -5.83
C GLU A 147 -1.94 -17.03 -5.87
N ASN A 148 -0.79 -17.69 -5.99
CA ASN A 148 -0.71 -19.15 -5.98
C ASN A 148 -1.59 -19.82 -7.05
N ASP A 149 -1.61 -19.21 -8.25
CA ASP A 149 -2.29 -19.66 -9.46
C ASP A 149 -3.82 -19.81 -9.28
N GLY A 150 -4.45 -18.80 -8.67
CA GLY A 150 -5.90 -18.77 -8.48
C GLY A 150 -6.40 -19.32 -7.13
N ARG A 151 -5.49 -19.68 -6.22
CA ARG A 151 -5.82 -20.29 -4.92
C ARG A 151 -5.73 -19.34 -3.73
N GLY A 152 -5.10 -18.19 -3.91
CA GLY A 152 -4.73 -17.29 -2.82
C GLY A 152 -3.65 -17.86 -1.89
N LEU A 153 -3.31 -17.07 -0.88
CA LEU A 153 -2.30 -17.39 0.14
C LEU A 153 -2.91 -17.99 1.41
N ASN A 154 -4.24 -18.13 1.48
CA ASN A 154 -4.97 -18.65 2.65
C ASN A 154 -4.54 -17.97 3.96
N LEU A 155 -4.51 -16.64 4.00
CA LEU A 155 -4.09 -15.84 5.16
C LEU A 155 -5.15 -15.85 6.27
N CYS A 156 -4.77 -15.47 7.48
CA CYS A 156 -5.70 -15.31 8.59
C CYS A 156 -6.68 -14.15 8.35
N TYR A 157 -7.88 -14.26 8.94
CA TYR A 157 -8.91 -13.24 8.81
C TYR A 157 -8.46 -11.87 9.32
N GLU A 158 -7.71 -11.83 10.43
CA GLU A 158 -7.18 -10.59 11.01
C GLU A 158 -6.25 -9.86 10.03
N THR A 159 -5.38 -10.61 9.34
CA THR A 159 -4.45 -10.05 8.35
C THR A 159 -5.20 -9.48 7.16
N ILE A 160 -6.16 -10.22 6.61
CA ILE A 160 -6.95 -9.79 5.45
C ILE A 160 -7.81 -8.57 5.77
N GLU A 161 -8.48 -8.56 6.92
CA GLU A 161 -9.30 -7.42 7.34
C GLU A 161 -8.45 -6.18 7.59
N GLY A 162 -7.26 -6.34 8.21
CA GLY A 162 -6.32 -5.25 8.40
C GLY A 162 -5.83 -4.66 7.07
N ILE A 163 -5.53 -5.52 6.09
CA ILE A 163 -5.14 -5.11 4.72
C ILE A 163 -6.29 -4.39 4.02
N GLY A 164 -7.53 -4.87 4.14
CA GLY A 164 -8.69 -4.20 3.53
C GLY A 164 -9.08 -2.89 4.23
N GLY A 165 -8.79 -2.75 5.53
CA GLY A 165 -9.23 -1.64 6.37
C GLY A 165 -8.35 -0.40 6.35
N HIS A 166 -7.16 -0.43 5.73
CA HIS A 166 -6.19 0.67 5.82
C HIS A 166 -6.65 1.96 5.09
N SER A 167 -7.48 1.85 4.06
CA SER A 167 -7.92 2.99 3.25
C SER A 167 -9.46 3.12 3.27
N LYS A 168 -10.03 3.81 4.27
CA LYS A 168 -11.45 4.21 4.30
C LYS A 168 -11.70 5.61 3.71
N GLY A 169 -11.12 5.89 2.54
CA GLY A 169 -11.43 7.06 1.70
C GLY A 169 -11.03 8.43 2.26
N THR A 170 -11.45 9.50 1.57
CA THR A 170 -11.16 10.93 1.86
C THR A 170 -11.76 11.46 3.15
N ARG A 171 -12.44 10.62 3.96
CA ARG A 171 -12.69 10.92 5.37
C ARG A 171 -11.41 10.61 6.13
N ASP A 172 -10.43 11.46 5.89
CA ASP A 172 -9.21 11.53 6.68
C ASP A 172 -9.58 11.75 8.13
N LEU A 173 -9.11 10.84 8.97
CA LEU A 173 -9.21 10.89 10.42
C LEU A 173 -10.64 11.04 10.95
N GLU A 174 -11.26 9.92 11.32
CA GLU A 174 -12.14 10.01 12.48
C GLU A 174 -11.31 10.41 13.70
N ALA A 175 -11.95 11.20 14.59
CA ALA A 175 -11.56 11.57 15.96
C ALA A 175 -10.52 10.67 16.60
N GLU A 176 -10.78 9.38 16.48
CA GLU A 176 -10.20 8.27 17.21
C GLU A 176 -10.33 7.06 16.28
N LEU A 177 -9.23 6.35 15.99
CA LEU A 177 -9.34 5.05 15.33
C LEU A 177 -9.66 4.03 16.41
N GLU A 178 -10.94 3.89 16.71
CA GLU A 178 -11.42 2.83 17.59
C GLU A 178 -11.22 1.47 16.90
N LYS A 179 -10.96 0.43 17.70
CA LYS A 179 -10.78 -0.96 17.24
C LYS A 179 -11.88 -1.40 16.27
N ASP A 180 -13.12 -1.01 16.53
CA ASP A 180 -14.30 -1.39 15.74
C ASP A 180 -14.31 -0.76 14.33
N SER A 181 -13.50 0.27 14.08
CA SER A 181 -13.39 0.92 12.77
C SER A 181 -12.45 0.19 11.81
N VAL A 182 -11.52 -0.65 12.30
CA VAL A 182 -10.44 -1.28 11.50
C VAL A 182 -10.16 -2.75 11.86
N GLY A 183 -10.91 -3.34 12.79
CA GLY A 183 -10.81 -4.75 13.21
C GLY A 183 -9.82 -4.98 14.36
N THR A 184 -8.57 -4.50 14.20
CA THR A 184 -7.51 -4.63 15.21
C THR A 184 -6.76 -3.32 15.42
N LEU A 185 -6.13 -3.14 16.58
CA LEU A 185 -5.27 -1.97 16.82
C LEU A 185 -4.00 -2.03 15.97
N GLU A 186 -3.53 -3.23 15.64
CA GLU A 186 -2.45 -3.48 14.70
C GLU A 186 -2.77 -2.91 13.31
N ALA A 187 -4.00 -3.10 12.82
CA ALA A 187 -4.46 -2.49 11.57
C ALA A 187 -4.54 -0.95 11.67
N ALA A 188 -5.00 -0.42 12.81
CA ALA A 188 -4.99 1.02 13.08
C ALA A 188 -3.56 1.60 13.00
N VAL A 189 -2.59 0.88 13.57
CA VAL A 189 -1.17 1.28 13.56
C VAL A 189 -0.65 1.35 12.13
N VAL A 190 -0.92 0.34 11.29
CA VAL A 190 -0.50 0.38 9.88
C VAL A 190 -1.13 1.56 9.15
N ARG A 191 -2.43 1.83 9.37
CA ARG A 191 -3.13 2.95 8.74
C ARG A 191 -2.51 4.32 9.07
N ILE A 192 -2.16 4.58 10.33
CA ILE A 192 -1.50 5.84 10.70
C ILE A 192 -0.04 5.86 10.20
N SER A 193 0.66 4.72 10.25
CA SER A 193 2.04 4.61 9.80
C SER A 193 2.19 4.86 8.31
N ASP A 194 1.26 4.35 7.50
CA ASP A 194 1.19 4.61 6.06
C ASP A 194 1.07 6.11 5.78
N ARG A 195 0.20 6.80 6.54
CA ARG A 195 0.06 8.26 6.45
C ARG A 195 1.31 9.04 6.84
N ILE A 196 1.96 8.64 7.94
CA ILE A 196 3.22 9.26 8.37
C ILE A 196 4.28 9.09 7.28
N ALA A 197 4.38 7.89 6.70
CA ALA A 197 5.36 7.58 5.66
C ALA A 197 5.10 8.40 4.39
N TYR A 198 3.91 8.28 3.76
CA TYR A 198 3.70 8.89 2.45
C TYR A 198 3.81 10.42 2.51
N LEU A 199 3.27 11.08 3.57
CA LEU A 199 3.39 12.54 3.70
C LEU A 199 4.86 12.96 3.76
N ASN A 200 5.66 12.29 4.59
CA ASN A 200 7.08 12.64 4.74
C ASN A 200 7.88 12.38 3.46
N HIS A 201 7.55 11.33 2.71
CA HIS A 201 8.26 10.96 1.49
C HIS A 201 7.93 11.92 0.38
N ASP A 202 6.65 12.23 0.19
CA ASP A 202 6.19 13.12 -0.85
C ASP A 202 6.72 14.54 -0.62
N MET A 203 6.80 14.97 0.65
CA MET A 203 7.47 16.24 0.98
C MET A 203 8.99 16.19 0.70
N ASP A 204 9.68 15.12 1.07
CA ASP A 204 11.12 14.97 0.83
C ASP A 204 11.42 14.93 -0.68
N ASP A 205 10.61 14.21 -1.46
CA ASP A 205 10.75 14.15 -2.90
C ASP A 205 10.40 15.49 -3.57
N ALA A 206 9.37 16.20 -3.09
CA ALA A 206 9.04 17.55 -3.59
C ALA A 206 10.13 18.58 -3.29
N LEU A 207 10.77 18.51 -2.10
CA LEU A 207 11.92 19.34 -1.74
C LEU A 207 13.14 18.99 -2.60
N ARG A 208 13.46 17.71 -2.77
CA ARG A 208 14.60 17.25 -3.61
C ARG A 208 14.42 17.62 -5.07
N ALA A 209 13.20 17.55 -5.58
CA ALA A 209 12.87 17.96 -6.94
C ALA A 209 12.86 19.50 -7.10
N GLY A 210 13.01 20.26 -6.01
CA GLY A 210 13.04 21.72 -6.01
C GLY A 210 11.68 22.38 -6.27
N TRP A 211 10.57 21.66 -6.03
CA TRP A 211 9.22 22.20 -6.29
C TRP A 211 8.69 22.98 -5.11
N ILE A 212 9.14 22.62 -3.93
CA ILE A 212 8.86 23.30 -2.70
C ILE A 212 10.20 23.78 -2.17
N ALA A 213 10.29 25.05 -1.77
CA ALA A 213 11.42 25.53 -0.99
C ALA A 213 11.16 25.25 0.49
N TRP A 214 12.20 24.94 1.26
CA TRP A 214 12.05 24.66 2.69
C TRP A 214 11.43 25.85 3.44
N GLU A 215 11.68 27.06 2.96
CA GLU A 215 11.16 28.32 3.50
C GLU A 215 9.64 28.43 3.37
N ASP A 216 9.06 27.82 2.33
CA ASP A 216 7.63 27.81 2.04
C ASP A 216 6.88 26.77 2.88
N VAL A 217 7.60 25.81 3.48
CA VAL A 217 6.99 24.79 4.35
C VAL A 217 6.38 25.46 5.59
N PRO A 218 5.10 25.18 5.91
CA PRO A 218 4.43 25.69 7.10
C PRO A 218 5.24 25.52 8.39
N LYS A 219 5.14 26.51 9.29
CA LYS A 219 5.94 26.54 10.53
C LYS A 219 5.66 25.35 11.45
N GLY A 220 4.41 24.86 11.50
CA GLY A 220 4.04 23.68 12.27
C GLY A 220 4.84 22.46 11.85
N ILE A 221 4.89 22.20 10.54
CA ILE A 221 5.63 21.09 9.94
C ILE A 221 7.15 21.26 10.14
N ARG A 222 7.69 22.46 9.93
CA ARG A 222 9.12 22.74 10.19
C ARG A 222 9.49 22.53 11.66
N GLY A 223 8.57 22.78 12.57
CA GLY A 223 8.75 22.54 14.01
C GLY A 223 8.98 21.07 14.37
N LEU A 224 8.54 20.13 13.53
CA LEU A 224 8.78 18.69 13.72
C LEU A 224 10.24 18.29 13.42
N GLY A 225 10.94 19.07 12.60
CA GLY A 225 12.33 18.82 12.22
C GLY A 225 12.64 19.11 10.75
N ASP A 226 13.88 19.53 10.53
CA ASP A 226 14.47 19.79 9.21
C ASP A 226 14.76 18.51 8.40
N THR A 227 14.97 17.38 9.06
CA THR A 227 15.21 16.09 8.40
C THR A 227 13.99 15.19 8.41
N HIS A 228 13.92 14.34 7.40
CA HIS A 228 12.93 13.27 7.28
C HIS A 228 12.83 12.42 8.55
N GLY A 229 13.96 11.95 9.07
CA GLY A 229 13.99 11.14 10.29
C GLY A 229 13.52 11.86 11.55
N ARG A 230 13.79 13.18 11.69
CA ARG A 230 13.31 13.97 12.83
C ARG A 230 11.78 14.11 12.81
N ARG A 231 11.20 14.38 11.63
CA ARG A 231 9.74 14.49 11.48
C ARG A 231 9.03 13.18 11.79
N ILE A 232 9.49 12.07 11.20
CA ILE A 232 8.94 10.73 11.48
C ILE A 232 9.08 10.41 12.97
N GLY A 233 10.26 10.66 13.56
CA GLY A 233 10.50 10.44 14.99
C GLY A 233 9.53 11.21 15.87
N ALA A 234 9.30 12.49 15.60
CA ALA A 234 8.35 13.32 16.34
C ALA A 234 6.91 12.80 16.23
N MET A 235 6.46 12.43 15.02
CA MET A 235 5.13 11.88 14.78
C MET A 235 4.93 10.52 15.47
N VAL A 236 5.93 9.65 15.43
CA VAL A 236 5.90 8.33 16.08
C VAL A 236 5.90 8.45 17.60
N SER A 237 6.74 9.32 18.17
CA SER A 237 6.76 9.59 19.60
C SER A 237 5.40 10.12 20.10
N ASP A 238 4.83 11.10 19.40
CA ASP A 238 3.50 11.64 19.75
C ASP A 238 2.40 10.56 19.69
N LEU A 239 2.42 9.72 18.65
CA LEU A 239 1.47 8.62 18.50
C LEU A 239 1.55 7.63 19.66
N ILE A 240 2.76 7.24 20.06
CA ILE A 240 2.99 6.30 21.17
C ILE A 240 2.52 6.93 22.49
N GLU A 241 2.94 8.16 22.80
CA GLU A 241 2.60 8.84 24.05
C GLU A 241 1.09 9.08 24.17
N SER A 242 0.45 9.48 23.07
CA SER A 242 -0.99 9.78 23.03
C SER A 242 -1.87 8.54 23.09
N SER A 243 -1.31 7.36 22.80
CA SER A 243 -2.01 6.06 22.79
C SER A 243 -1.64 5.14 23.95
N ALA A 244 -0.67 5.52 24.81
CA ALA A 244 -0.11 4.65 25.84
C ALA A 244 -1.12 4.19 26.92
N THR A 245 -2.14 5.00 27.20
CA THR A 245 -3.04 4.81 28.35
C THR A 245 -4.48 4.43 27.98
N ALA A 246 -4.81 4.40 26.69
CA ALA A 246 -6.17 4.14 26.21
C ALA A 246 -6.18 2.98 25.21
N PRO A 247 -7.26 2.18 25.12
CA PRO A 247 -7.43 1.15 24.10
C PRO A 247 -7.77 1.76 22.71
N VAL A 248 -7.22 2.94 22.43
CA VAL A 248 -7.51 3.75 21.25
C VAL A 248 -6.19 4.28 20.73
N LEU A 249 -5.97 4.11 19.42
CA LEU A 249 -4.82 4.66 18.74
C LEU A 249 -5.13 6.09 18.27
N ARG A 250 -4.35 7.06 18.75
CA ARG A 250 -4.56 8.48 18.40
C ARG A 250 -3.27 9.29 18.44
N LEU A 251 -3.22 10.30 17.60
CA LEU A 251 -2.27 11.42 17.69
C LEU A 251 -2.83 12.48 18.64
N SER A 252 -1.95 13.30 19.23
CA SER A 252 -2.37 14.50 19.94
C SER A 252 -3.09 15.46 18.99
N ASN A 253 -3.94 16.34 19.53
CA ASN A 253 -4.65 17.33 18.71
C ASN A 253 -3.68 18.23 17.92
N GLY A 254 -2.53 18.58 18.51
CA GLY A 254 -1.51 19.40 17.86
C GLY A 254 -0.83 18.65 16.71
N MET A 255 -0.44 17.40 16.93
CA MET A 255 0.18 16.58 15.90
C MET A 255 -0.79 16.26 14.76
N ARG A 256 -2.05 15.96 15.10
CA ARG A 256 -3.13 15.79 14.12
C ARG A 256 -3.26 17.01 13.21
N GLY A 257 -3.39 18.21 13.80
CA GLY A 257 -3.47 19.45 13.04
C GLY A 257 -2.23 19.67 12.14
N THR A 258 -1.05 19.25 12.60
CA THR A 258 0.18 19.34 11.80
C THR A 258 0.18 18.37 10.62
N LEU A 259 -0.30 17.14 10.79
CA LEU A 259 -0.44 16.18 9.68
C LEU A 259 -1.50 16.62 8.67
N ASP A 260 -2.57 17.27 9.12
CA ASP A 260 -3.61 17.81 8.24
C ASP A 260 -3.07 19.02 7.46
N GLU A 261 -2.38 19.96 8.12
CA GLU A 261 -1.68 21.07 7.47
C GLU A 261 -0.66 20.57 6.43
N MET A 262 0.08 19.51 6.77
CA MET A 262 1.04 18.89 5.85
C MET A 262 0.40 18.29 4.61
N LYS A 263 -0.73 17.60 4.79
CA LYS A 263 -1.48 17.03 3.69
C LYS A 263 -2.03 18.13 2.77
N ASP A 264 -2.66 19.15 3.34
CA ASP A 264 -3.25 20.25 2.57
C ASP A 264 -2.17 21.03 1.81
N PHE A 265 -1.04 21.30 2.46
CA PHE A 265 0.11 21.93 1.83
C PHE A 265 0.66 21.14 0.64
N LEU A 266 0.86 19.81 0.79
CA LEU A 266 1.30 18.97 -0.33
C LEU A 266 0.25 18.87 -1.44
N PHE A 267 -1.03 18.93 -1.09
CA PHE A 267 -2.09 18.96 -2.09
C PHE A 267 -2.00 20.19 -2.98
N ASP A 268 -1.87 21.36 -2.37
CA ASP A 268 -1.80 22.63 -3.11
C ASP A 268 -0.45 22.78 -3.85
N ALA A 269 0.66 22.48 -3.19
CA ALA A 269 1.99 22.73 -3.72
C ALA A 269 2.47 21.66 -4.71
N PHE A 270 2.00 20.41 -4.58
CA PHE A 270 2.52 19.26 -5.30
C PHE A 270 1.44 18.53 -6.10
N TYR A 271 0.37 18.02 -5.47
CA TYR A 271 -0.60 17.15 -6.17
C TYR A 271 -1.42 17.88 -7.24
N MET A 272 -1.88 19.11 -6.99
CA MET A 272 -2.77 19.85 -7.88
C MET A 272 -2.19 20.11 -9.27
N ASP A 273 -0.91 20.41 -9.33
CA ASP A 273 -0.21 20.71 -10.58
C ASP A 273 0.60 19.51 -11.10
N TYR A 274 0.53 18.35 -10.45
CA TYR A 274 1.37 17.19 -10.77
C TYR A 274 1.23 16.79 -12.24
N ALA A 275 0.01 16.63 -12.74
CA ALA A 275 -0.23 16.28 -14.15
C ALA A 275 0.23 17.37 -15.14
N ARG A 276 0.21 18.65 -14.74
CA ARG A 276 0.70 19.76 -15.57
C ARG A 276 2.22 19.73 -15.69
N ARG A 277 2.91 19.37 -14.60
CA ARG A 277 4.37 19.32 -14.52
C ARG A 277 4.95 18.01 -15.08
N PHE A 278 4.15 16.93 -15.10
CA PHE A 278 4.51 15.62 -15.66
C PHE A 278 3.57 15.22 -16.78
N PRO A 279 3.80 15.68 -18.03
CA PRO A 279 2.98 15.31 -19.17
C PRO A 279 2.87 13.79 -19.40
N ASP A 280 3.87 13.03 -18.95
CA ASP A 280 3.88 11.57 -19.03
C ASP A 280 2.83 10.90 -18.11
N VAL A 281 2.25 11.63 -17.14
CA VAL A 281 1.09 11.16 -16.37
C VAL A 281 -0.09 10.85 -17.28
N GLU A 282 -0.39 11.72 -18.24
CA GLU A 282 -1.49 11.47 -19.17
C GLU A 282 -1.16 10.32 -20.12
N LYS A 283 0.11 10.17 -20.53
CA LYS A 283 0.55 8.99 -21.30
C LYS A 283 0.36 7.70 -20.50
N ALA A 284 0.76 7.67 -19.23
CA ALA A 284 0.59 6.51 -18.36
C ALA A 284 -0.89 6.16 -18.15
N LYS A 285 -1.75 7.17 -17.97
CA LYS A 285 -3.21 6.96 -17.88
C LYS A 285 -3.76 6.37 -19.18
N SER A 286 -3.43 6.96 -20.33
CA SER A 286 -3.85 6.45 -21.64
C SER A 286 -3.37 5.01 -21.85
N LEU A 287 -2.14 4.72 -21.49
CA LEU A 287 -1.55 3.38 -21.60
C LEU A 287 -2.32 2.34 -20.79
N VAL A 288 -2.55 2.59 -19.49
CA VAL A 288 -3.30 1.67 -18.61
C VAL A 288 -4.71 1.46 -19.13
N ARG A 289 -5.37 2.54 -19.57
CA ARG A 289 -6.71 2.47 -20.18
C ARG A 289 -6.71 1.60 -21.43
N SER A 290 -5.80 1.83 -22.37
CA SER A 290 -5.70 1.08 -23.62
C SER A 290 -5.49 -0.41 -23.36
N LEU A 291 -4.56 -0.77 -22.47
CA LEU A 291 -4.34 -2.18 -22.08
C LEU A 291 -5.62 -2.82 -21.52
N PHE A 292 -6.31 -2.12 -20.62
CA PHE A 292 -7.56 -2.63 -20.05
C PHE A 292 -8.64 -2.82 -21.12
N CYS A 293 -8.89 -1.82 -21.97
CA CYS A 293 -9.87 -1.91 -23.05
C CYS A 293 -9.56 -3.07 -23.99
N HIS A 294 -8.29 -3.24 -24.39
CA HIS A 294 -7.87 -4.34 -25.25
C HIS A 294 -8.17 -5.71 -24.67
N TYR A 295 -7.85 -5.95 -23.39
CA TYR A 295 -8.13 -7.25 -22.77
C TYR A 295 -9.61 -7.49 -22.47
N VAL A 296 -10.43 -6.43 -22.37
CA VAL A 296 -11.89 -6.55 -22.30
C VAL A 296 -12.47 -6.93 -23.67
N GLU A 297 -11.97 -6.34 -24.75
CA GLU A 297 -12.40 -6.63 -26.12
C GLU A 297 -11.88 -7.98 -26.64
N ASN A 298 -10.68 -8.37 -26.21
CA ASN A 298 -9.97 -9.58 -26.63
C ASN A 298 -9.67 -10.51 -25.44
N PRO A 299 -10.70 -11.05 -24.74
CA PRO A 299 -10.49 -11.83 -23.53
C PRO A 299 -9.70 -13.14 -23.76
N GLY A 300 -9.63 -13.63 -25.01
CA GLY A 300 -8.83 -14.81 -25.37
C GLY A 300 -7.31 -14.59 -25.32
N GLU A 301 -6.86 -13.33 -25.25
CA GLU A 301 -5.44 -12.98 -25.13
C GLU A 301 -4.97 -12.86 -23.67
N LEU A 302 -5.88 -12.96 -22.70
CA LEU A 302 -5.51 -12.97 -21.29
C LEU A 302 -4.75 -14.26 -20.96
N PRO A 303 -3.57 -14.16 -20.31
CA PRO A 303 -2.87 -15.36 -19.87
C PRO A 303 -3.63 -16.02 -18.70
N PRO A 304 -3.64 -17.37 -18.60
CA PRO A 304 -4.14 -18.03 -17.41
C PRO A 304 -3.42 -17.53 -16.13
N PRO A 305 -4.11 -17.41 -14.99
CA PRO A 305 -5.51 -17.80 -14.74
C PRO A 305 -6.54 -16.68 -15.02
N TYR A 306 -6.15 -15.56 -15.63
CA TYR A 306 -7.03 -14.40 -15.79
C TYR A 306 -8.10 -14.67 -16.87
N GLN A 307 -9.37 -14.38 -16.55
CA GLN A 307 -10.49 -14.59 -17.46
C GLN A 307 -11.54 -13.49 -17.37
N GLY A 308 -12.08 -13.11 -18.54
CA GLY A 308 -13.16 -12.14 -18.66
C GLY A 308 -12.81 -10.76 -18.13
N PHE A 309 -13.84 -10.00 -17.76
CA PHE A 309 -13.70 -8.61 -17.31
C PHE A 309 -12.84 -8.50 -16.03
N ASP A 310 -13.06 -9.36 -15.04
CA ASP A 310 -12.26 -9.34 -13.82
C ASP A 310 -10.82 -9.78 -14.07
N GLY A 311 -10.61 -10.74 -14.96
CA GLY A 311 -9.28 -11.11 -15.43
C GLY A 311 -8.52 -9.94 -16.05
N ALA A 312 -9.18 -9.11 -16.86
CA ALA A 312 -8.56 -7.91 -17.42
C ALA A 312 -8.15 -6.91 -16.32
N VAL A 313 -9.01 -6.66 -15.33
CA VAL A 313 -8.67 -5.81 -14.18
C VAL A 313 -7.48 -6.37 -13.39
N ASP A 314 -7.53 -7.66 -13.07
CA ASP A 314 -6.52 -8.34 -12.28
C ASP A 314 -5.17 -8.38 -13.00
N TYR A 315 -5.18 -8.65 -14.31
CA TYR A 315 -3.98 -8.72 -15.11
C TYR A 315 -3.31 -7.36 -15.25
N VAL A 316 -4.08 -6.31 -15.64
CA VAL A 316 -3.55 -4.96 -15.86
C VAL A 316 -3.07 -4.33 -14.55
N SER A 317 -3.85 -4.42 -13.46
CA SER A 317 -3.41 -3.94 -12.14
C SER A 317 -2.18 -4.69 -11.61
N GLY A 318 -2.06 -5.97 -11.96
CA GLY A 318 -0.95 -6.83 -11.57
C GLY A 318 0.38 -6.57 -12.29
N MET A 319 0.39 -5.80 -13.39
CA MET A 319 1.61 -5.52 -14.17
C MET A 319 2.60 -4.66 -13.37
N THR A 320 3.90 -4.73 -13.73
CA THR A 320 4.89 -3.72 -13.33
C THR A 320 4.93 -2.61 -14.35
N ASP A 321 5.46 -1.44 -14.01
CA ASP A 321 5.46 -0.27 -14.91
C ASP A 321 6.15 -0.59 -16.24
N ARG A 322 7.34 -1.19 -16.19
CA ARG A 322 8.11 -1.58 -17.38
C ARG A 322 7.42 -2.66 -18.20
N PHE A 323 6.73 -3.59 -17.56
CA PHE A 323 5.99 -4.63 -18.26
C PHE A 323 4.76 -4.07 -18.96
N ALA A 324 4.06 -3.13 -18.30
CA ALA A 324 2.93 -2.42 -18.90
C ALA A 324 3.37 -1.59 -20.13
N VAL A 325 4.49 -0.87 -20.04
CA VAL A 325 5.08 -0.15 -21.19
C VAL A 325 5.36 -1.09 -22.36
N ARG A 326 6.13 -2.16 -22.11
CA ARG A 326 6.47 -3.13 -23.16
C ARG A 326 5.23 -3.77 -23.78
N THR A 327 4.26 -4.16 -22.96
CA THR A 327 3.01 -4.78 -23.45
C THR A 327 2.22 -3.81 -24.31
N PHE A 328 2.19 -2.52 -23.94
CA PHE A 328 1.55 -1.50 -24.74
C PHE A 328 2.27 -1.27 -26.08
N GLU A 329 3.60 -1.22 -26.07
CA GLU A 329 4.40 -1.12 -27.29
C GLU A 329 4.12 -2.30 -28.23
N ASP A 330 4.14 -3.53 -27.71
CA ASP A 330 3.90 -4.76 -28.48
C ASP A 330 2.49 -4.82 -29.11
N LEU A 331 1.47 -4.24 -28.44
CA LEU A 331 0.07 -4.31 -28.87
C LEU A 331 -0.37 -3.15 -29.76
N PHE A 332 0.10 -1.93 -29.50
CA PHE A 332 -0.46 -0.71 -30.10
C PHE A 332 0.53 0.05 -30.98
N VAL A 333 1.83 -0.22 -30.87
CA VAL A 333 2.84 0.45 -31.70
C VAL A 333 3.16 -0.45 -32.90
N PRO A 334 2.90 -0.01 -34.14
CA PRO A 334 3.24 -0.80 -35.32
C PRO A 334 4.74 -1.10 -35.35
N ALA A 335 5.10 -2.35 -35.63
CA ALA A 335 6.49 -2.70 -35.86
C ALA A 335 6.98 -2.04 -37.15
N ASP A 336 8.14 -1.37 -37.09
CA ASP A 336 8.84 -0.93 -38.30
C ASP A 336 9.14 -2.16 -39.18
N TRP A 337 8.77 -2.07 -40.46
CA TRP A 337 9.12 -3.07 -41.47
C TRP A 337 10.65 -3.20 -41.56
N GLY A 338 11.25 -4.15 -40.83
CA GLY A 338 12.68 -4.46 -40.89
C GLY A 338 13.38 -4.80 -39.57
N ALA A 339 12.76 -4.60 -38.41
CA ALA A 339 13.42 -4.84 -37.11
C ALA A 339 13.35 -6.30 -36.60
N LYS A 340 12.87 -7.24 -37.42
CA LYS A 340 13.09 -8.69 -37.23
C LYS A 340 13.98 -9.22 -38.35
N GLY A 341 15.19 -8.67 -38.44
CA GLY A 341 16.30 -9.25 -39.17
C GLY A 341 17.38 -9.60 -38.15
N GLU A 342 17.64 -10.90 -38.03
CA GLU A 342 18.89 -11.55 -37.61
C GLU A 342 19.79 -10.81 -36.60
N ASP A 343 19.88 -11.35 -35.38
CA ASP A 343 21.15 -11.77 -34.77
C ASP A 343 20.92 -12.87 -33.72
#